data_AF-H1KEN7-F1
#
_entry.id   AF-H1KEN7-F1
#
_cell.length_a   1.000
_cell.length_b   1.000
_cell.length_c   1.000
_cell.angle_alpha   90.00
_cell.angle_beta   90.00
_cell.angle_gamma   90.00
#
_symmetry.space_group_name_H-M   'P 1'
#
loop_
_entity.id
_entity.type
_entity.pdbx_description
1 polymer ?
#
loop_
_entity_poly.entity_id
_entity_poly.type
_entity_poly.pdbx_seq_one_letter_code
_entity_poly.pdbx_strand_id
1 'polypeptide(L)'
;MLDAVRDADLTVCFPFEAGPFGEVTPARIFEIARLVVPVPTIVFPAFHPDIVYIAHKGGLFGSPMGDYHSALIVYGFARGFSADEIVSLFRAEVFSRVGYLDGWFPNRDALLAMSHAHGFNLDHLFAGWMRRGCFMHTINHPKLFVLADLARDALHRAEIPARTAACEDYLPDPLSGSIWPVYPEIAARLGVAGSTTFKPPLGGLNFLVDAARCIELRAMVEGSLAIYAHTPKIATHCERVQNWLANREIRDTLIPIAG
;
A
#
# COMPACT_ATOMS: atom_id res chain seq x y z
N MET A 1 10.35 -24.73 10.83
CA MET A 1 10.87 -23.60 10.02
C MET A 1 12.37 -23.40 10.21
N LEU A 2 12.91 -23.47 11.43
CA LEU A 2 14.37 -23.40 11.66
C LEU A 2 15.16 -24.48 10.92
N ASP A 3 14.65 -25.73 10.83
CA ASP A 3 15.33 -26.78 10.06
C ASP A 3 15.41 -26.43 8.57
N ALA A 4 14.34 -25.88 7.99
CA ALA A 4 14.37 -25.42 6.60
C ALA A 4 15.39 -24.29 6.37
N VAL A 5 15.59 -23.39 7.35
CA VAL A 5 16.62 -22.36 7.28
C VAL A 5 18.03 -22.97 7.36
N ARG A 6 18.22 -23.98 8.20
CA ARG A 6 19.51 -24.69 8.36
C ARG A 6 19.88 -25.48 7.10
N ASP A 7 18.89 -26.11 6.47
CA ASP A 7 19.07 -26.99 5.32
C ASP A 7 19.17 -26.22 3.99
N ALA A 8 18.75 -24.95 3.96
CA ALA A 8 18.81 -24.13 2.75
C ALA A 8 20.24 -23.66 2.42
N ASP A 9 20.60 -23.73 1.13
CA ASP A 9 21.84 -23.12 0.61
C ASP A 9 21.78 -21.59 0.61
N LEU A 10 20.60 -21.01 0.39
CA LEU A 10 20.34 -19.58 0.37
C LEU A 10 19.02 -19.29 1.08
N THR A 11 19.08 -18.40 2.08
CA THR A 11 17.89 -17.81 2.72
C THR A 11 17.75 -16.37 2.29
N VAL A 12 16.64 -16.04 1.61
CA VAL A 12 16.23 -14.66 1.32
C VAL A 12 15.12 -14.29 2.29
N CYS A 13 15.27 -13.17 3.01
CA CYS A 13 14.29 -12.76 4.01
C CYS A 13 14.07 -11.24 4.03
N PHE A 14 12.83 -10.83 4.29
CA PHE A 14 12.54 -9.46 4.70
C PHE A 14 13.03 -9.20 6.12
N PRO A 15 13.35 -7.95 6.48
CA PRO A 15 13.60 -7.59 7.87
C PRO A 15 12.30 -7.71 8.69
N PHE A 16 12.40 -8.31 9.87
CA PHE A 16 11.32 -8.41 10.87
C PHE A 16 11.95 -8.46 12.27
N GLU A 17 11.29 -7.96 13.31
CA GLU A 17 11.86 -8.01 14.68
C GLU A 17 11.42 -9.26 15.43
N ALA A 18 10.11 -9.43 15.55
CA ALA A 18 9.44 -10.61 16.07
C ALA A 18 8.10 -10.74 15.33
N GLY A 19 7.61 -11.96 15.17
CA GLY A 19 6.39 -12.20 14.40
C GLY A 19 5.72 -13.52 14.78
N PRO A 20 4.67 -13.94 14.04
CA PRO A 20 3.96 -15.20 14.30
C PRO A 20 4.82 -16.45 14.06
N PHE A 21 6.11 -16.27 13.75
CA PHE A 21 7.06 -17.30 13.32
C PHE A 21 7.75 -18.04 14.49
N GLY A 22 7.27 -17.84 15.72
CA GLY A 22 7.79 -18.52 16.91
C GLY A 22 9.26 -18.19 17.18
N GLU A 23 10.11 -19.22 17.25
CA GLU A 23 11.54 -19.09 17.52
C GLU A 23 12.37 -18.57 16.34
N VAL A 24 11.78 -18.42 15.15
CA VAL A 24 12.51 -17.86 14.01
C VAL A 24 12.61 -16.35 14.19
N THR A 25 13.82 -15.90 14.50
CA THR A 25 14.19 -14.47 14.57
C THR A 25 15.28 -14.19 13.54
N PRO A 26 15.51 -12.92 13.13
CA PRO A 26 16.63 -12.60 12.25
C PRO A 26 17.96 -13.06 12.84
N ALA A 27 18.18 -12.83 14.15
CA ALA A 27 19.39 -13.27 14.84
C ALA A 27 19.59 -14.78 14.70
N ARG A 28 18.51 -15.57 14.87
CA ARG A 28 18.59 -17.01 14.72
C ARG A 28 18.81 -17.44 13.27
N ILE A 29 18.23 -16.74 12.29
CA ILE A 29 18.49 -16.98 10.86
C ILE A 29 19.97 -16.75 10.55
N PHE A 30 20.54 -15.60 10.96
CA PHE A 30 21.95 -15.28 10.74
C PHE A 30 22.90 -16.25 11.46
N GLU A 31 22.48 -16.87 12.55
CA GLU A 31 23.28 -17.86 13.28
C GLU A 31 23.32 -19.23 12.57
N ILE A 32 22.19 -19.68 12.00
CA ILE A 32 22.06 -21.07 11.51
C ILE A 32 22.06 -21.23 10.00
N ALA A 33 21.75 -20.17 9.24
CA ALA A 33 21.70 -20.23 7.79
C ALA A 33 23.11 -20.22 7.20
N ARG A 34 23.29 -20.94 6.10
CA ARG A 34 24.58 -20.98 5.38
C ARG A 34 24.90 -19.66 4.69
N LEU A 35 23.88 -19.07 4.06
CA LEU A 35 23.95 -17.76 3.40
C LEU A 35 22.61 -17.06 3.57
N VAL A 36 22.67 -15.80 4.01
CA VAL A 36 21.49 -14.95 4.21
C VAL A 36 21.61 -13.71 3.34
N VAL A 37 20.58 -13.44 2.56
CA VAL A 37 20.44 -12.20 1.80
C VAL A 37 19.20 -11.45 2.27
N PRO A 38 19.34 -10.41 3.10
CA PRO A 38 18.22 -9.59 3.49
C PRO A 38 17.77 -8.72 2.30
N VAL A 39 16.45 -8.63 2.14
CA VAL A 39 15.79 -7.76 1.15
C VAL A 39 14.87 -6.77 1.86
N PRO A 40 14.82 -5.50 1.45
CA PRO A 40 14.02 -4.48 2.09
C PRO A 40 12.51 -4.76 1.97
N THR A 41 11.76 -4.46 3.03
CA THR A 41 10.30 -4.38 2.92
C THR A 41 9.93 -3.09 2.17
N ILE A 42 9.14 -3.19 1.11
CA ILE A 42 8.72 -2.02 0.33
C ILE A 42 7.37 -1.51 0.85
N VAL A 43 7.41 -0.41 1.60
CA VAL A 43 6.24 0.37 2.00
C VAL A 43 6.42 1.80 1.53
N PHE A 44 5.50 2.28 0.70
CA PHE A 44 5.58 3.60 0.07
C PHE A 44 4.19 4.21 -0.12
N PRO A 45 3.62 4.87 0.91
CA PRO A 45 2.26 5.40 0.88
C PRO A 45 2.13 6.73 0.12
N ALA A 46 3.22 7.33 -0.37
CA ALA A 46 3.16 8.66 -1.02
C ALA A 46 2.27 8.70 -2.28
N PHE A 47 2.09 7.57 -2.97
CA PHE A 47 1.15 7.46 -4.09
C PHE A 47 -0.30 7.31 -3.65
N HIS A 48 -0.52 6.74 -2.45
CA HIS A 48 -1.84 6.34 -1.95
C HIS A 48 -2.03 6.80 -0.49
N PRO A 49 -1.84 8.10 -0.19
CA PRO A 49 -1.83 8.60 1.18
C PRO A 49 -3.20 8.43 1.87
N ASP A 50 -4.27 8.23 1.09
CA ASP A 50 -5.63 8.03 1.59
C ASP A 50 -5.90 6.65 2.20
N ILE A 51 -5.04 5.68 1.91
CA ILE A 51 -5.17 4.33 2.46
C ILE A 51 -4.92 4.36 3.97
N VAL A 52 -5.85 3.76 4.72
CA VAL A 52 -5.72 3.44 6.14
C VAL A 52 -6.15 2.01 6.43
N TYR A 53 -5.52 1.40 7.43
CA TYR A 53 -6.02 0.19 8.06
C TYR A 53 -6.84 0.56 9.30
N ILE A 54 -7.91 -0.18 9.55
CA ILE A 54 -8.77 0.04 10.73
C ILE A 54 -8.93 -1.30 11.44
N ALA A 55 -8.38 -1.42 12.65
CA ALA A 55 -8.39 -2.66 13.43
C ALA A 55 -9.44 -2.63 14.55
N HIS A 56 -10.04 -3.79 14.85
CA HIS A 56 -10.93 -3.98 16.00
C HIS A 56 -10.88 -5.40 16.58
N LYS A 57 -10.64 -5.49 17.90
CA LYS A 57 -10.79 -6.66 18.82
C LYS A 57 -10.78 -8.07 18.19
N GLY A 58 -9.84 -8.35 17.28
CA GLY A 58 -9.76 -9.67 16.62
C GLY A 58 -9.37 -9.63 15.14
N GLY A 59 -9.37 -8.48 14.49
CA GLY A 59 -8.93 -8.38 13.10
C GLY A 59 -9.03 -6.97 12.51
N LEU A 60 -8.88 -6.90 11.19
CA LEU A 60 -9.10 -5.69 10.40
C LEU A 60 -10.57 -5.62 9.96
N PHE A 61 -11.11 -4.40 9.89
CA PHE A 61 -12.40 -4.21 9.23
C PHE A 61 -12.24 -4.40 7.73
N GLY A 62 -13.26 -4.99 7.12
CA GLY A 62 -13.33 -5.12 5.67
C GLY A 62 -13.90 -3.87 5.00
N SER A 63 -13.58 -3.72 3.73
CA SER A 63 -14.05 -2.69 2.80
C SER A 63 -14.21 -3.29 1.40
N PRO A 64 -14.69 -2.53 0.39
CA PRO A 64 -14.66 -3.01 -0.99
C PRO A 64 -13.24 -3.32 -1.50
N MET A 65 -12.19 -2.81 -0.83
CA MET A 65 -10.78 -2.99 -1.16
C MET A 65 -10.07 -3.95 -0.19
N GLY A 66 -10.81 -4.90 0.40
CA GLY A 66 -10.28 -5.78 1.44
C GLY A 66 -10.05 -4.97 2.72
N ASP A 67 -8.86 -5.06 3.30
CA ASP A 67 -8.54 -4.37 4.56
C ASP A 67 -8.19 -2.88 4.38
N TYR A 68 -8.11 -2.39 3.14
CA TYR A 68 -7.75 -0.99 2.84
C TYR A 68 -8.96 -0.07 2.83
N HIS A 69 -8.98 0.93 3.70
CA HIS A 69 -10.02 1.96 3.71
C HIS A 69 -9.50 3.29 3.16
N SER A 70 -10.41 4.11 2.62
CA SER A 70 -10.16 5.53 2.38
C SER A 70 -10.45 6.31 3.67
N ALA A 71 -9.48 7.09 4.16
CA ALA A 71 -9.70 7.95 5.32
C ALA A 71 -10.75 9.04 5.02
N LEU A 72 -10.79 9.57 3.81
CA LEU A 72 -11.82 10.55 3.41
C LEU A 72 -13.24 9.96 3.44
N ILE A 73 -13.42 8.73 2.97
CA ILE A 73 -14.74 8.07 3.02
C ILE A 73 -15.15 7.77 4.47
N VAL A 74 -14.21 7.30 5.31
CA VAL A 74 -14.48 7.04 6.73
C VAL A 74 -14.84 8.32 7.47
N TYR A 75 -14.15 9.43 7.17
CA TYR A 75 -14.49 10.75 7.70
C TYR A 75 -15.88 11.21 7.24
N GLY A 76 -16.18 11.09 5.94
CA GLY A 76 -17.48 11.46 5.39
C GLY A 76 -18.64 10.69 6.01
N PHE A 77 -18.47 9.38 6.19
CA PHE A 77 -19.43 8.54 6.92
C PHE A 77 -19.63 9.01 8.36
N ALA A 78 -18.54 9.30 9.09
CA ALA A 78 -18.61 9.78 10.46
C ALA A 78 -19.32 11.13 10.59
N ARG A 79 -19.26 11.96 9.54
CA ARG A 79 -19.95 13.25 9.45
C ARG A 79 -21.40 13.15 8.97
N GLY A 80 -21.84 11.96 8.54
CA GLY A 80 -23.19 11.73 8.01
C GLY A 80 -23.40 12.24 6.59
N PHE A 81 -22.32 12.39 5.81
CA PHE A 81 -22.40 12.84 4.42
C PHE A 81 -22.95 11.75 3.50
N SER A 82 -23.67 12.18 2.47
CA SER A 82 -24.12 11.37 1.34
C SER A 82 -22.96 10.95 0.42
N ALA A 83 -23.21 10.01 -0.48
CA ALA A 83 -22.20 9.56 -1.44
C ALA A 83 -21.69 10.72 -2.33
N ASP A 84 -22.58 11.59 -2.82
CA ASP A 84 -22.22 12.75 -3.65
C ASP A 84 -21.31 13.73 -2.89
N GLU A 85 -21.69 14.00 -1.64
CA GLU A 85 -20.93 14.87 -0.76
C GLU A 85 -19.53 14.32 -0.50
N ILE A 86 -19.39 13.00 -0.28
CA ILE A 86 -18.09 12.35 -0.07
C ILE A 86 -17.25 12.36 -1.34
N VAL A 87 -17.84 12.08 -2.51
CA VAL A 87 -17.12 12.15 -3.80
C VAL A 87 -16.54 13.55 -4.00
N SER A 88 -17.28 14.61 -3.61
CA SER A 88 -16.81 16.00 -3.72
C SER A 88 -15.60 16.33 -2.83
N LEU A 89 -15.23 15.48 -1.87
CA LEU A 89 -14.03 15.67 -1.04
C LEU A 89 -12.74 15.30 -1.77
N PHE A 90 -12.80 14.56 -2.87
CA PHE A 90 -11.63 14.12 -3.63
C PHE A 90 -11.15 15.23 -4.58
N ARG A 91 -10.48 16.24 -4.01
CA ARG A 91 -10.01 17.43 -4.72
C ARG A 91 -8.76 18.02 -4.08
N ALA A 92 -8.01 18.80 -4.87
CA ALA A 92 -6.70 19.35 -4.48
C ALA A 92 -6.70 20.12 -3.15
N GLU A 93 -7.71 20.95 -2.90
CA GLU A 93 -7.80 21.75 -1.68
C GLU A 93 -7.89 20.88 -0.42
N VAL A 94 -8.72 19.83 -0.46
CA VAL A 94 -8.85 18.87 0.63
C VAL A 94 -7.54 18.11 0.80
N PHE A 95 -6.96 17.61 -0.30
CA PHE A 95 -5.71 16.86 -0.27
C PHE A 95 -4.55 17.66 0.31
N SER A 96 -4.45 18.94 -0.04
CA SER A 96 -3.48 19.87 0.54
C SER A 96 -3.70 20.00 2.06
N ARG A 97 -4.94 20.24 2.50
CA ARG A 97 -5.25 20.42 3.92
C ARG A 97 -4.95 19.19 4.77
N VAL A 98 -5.20 17.98 4.24
CA VAL A 98 -4.95 16.73 4.97
C VAL A 98 -3.52 16.19 4.78
N GLY A 99 -2.66 16.90 4.07
CA GLY A 99 -1.24 16.56 3.87
C GLY A 99 -0.98 15.48 2.82
N TYR A 100 -1.95 15.15 1.97
CA TYR A 100 -1.78 14.12 0.91
C TYR A 100 -0.78 14.54 -0.16
N LEU A 101 -0.50 15.84 -0.30
CA LEU A 101 0.43 16.37 -1.29
C LEU A 101 1.87 16.51 -0.76
N ASP A 102 2.10 16.28 0.54
CA ASP A 102 3.38 16.57 1.23
C ASP A 102 4.19 15.30 1.54
N GLY A 103 3.61 14.13 1.34
CA GLY A 103 4.20 12.85 1.76
C GLY A 103 5.41 12.39 0.97
N TRP A 104 5.77 13.01 -0.16
CA TRP A 104 6.77 12.48 -1.07
C TRP A 104 8.15 12.27 -0.43
N PHE A 105 8.78 13.36 0.02
CA PHE A 105 10.15 13.32 0.55
C PHE A 105 10.26 12.48 1.83
N PRO A 106 9.36 12.63 2.82
CA PRO A 106 9.43 11.79 4.03
C PRO A 106 9.33 10.29 3.72
N ASN A 107 8.47 9.88 2.79
CA ASN A 107 8.32 8.46 2.46
C ASN A 107 9.48 7.91 1.63
N ARG A 108 10.07 8.72 0.74
CA ARG A 108 11.32 8.36 0.04
C ARG A 108 12.44 8.17 1.04
N ASP A 109 12.64 9.14 1.90
CA ASP A 109 13.76 9.15 2.84
C ASP A 109 13.62 8.00 3.85
N ALA A 110 12.40 7.70 4.30
CA ALA A 110 12.11 6.54 5.13
C ALA A 110 12.42 5.20 4.42
N LEU A 111 12.01 5.04 3.16
CA LEU A 111 12.27 3.82 2.39
C LEU A 111 13.77 3.61 2.16
N LEU A 112 14.50 4.67 1.78
CA LEU A 112 15.95 4.60 1.59
C LEU A 112 16.65 4.35 2.94
N ALA A 113 16.32 5.07 4.00
CA ALA A 113 16.90 4.84 5.32
C ALA A 113 16.68 3.40 5.81
N MET A 114 15.47 2.86 5.65
CA MET A 114 15.16 1.47 6.00
C MET A 114 15.98 0.48 5.16
N SER A 115 16.16 0.75 3.87
CA SER A 115 17.00 -0.08 3.01
C SER A 115 18.43 -0.14 3.52
N HIS A 116 19.01 1.02 3.84
CA HIS A 116 20.40 1.13 4.28
C HIS A 116 20.59 0.49 5.66
N ALA A 117 19.61 0.64 6.56
CA ALA A 117 19.60 -0.01 7.86
C ALA A 117 19.64 -1.55 7.78
N HIS A 118 19.12 -2.13 6.70
CA HIS A 118 19.17 -3.57 6.42
C HIS A 118 20.25 -3.95 5.40
N GLY A 119 21.23 -3.08 5.21
CA GLY A 119 22.39 -3.30 4.36
C GLY A 119 22.08 -3.35 2.87
N PHE A 120 20.89 -2.96 2.43
CA PHE A 120 20.51 -2.92 1.03
C PHE A 120 20.65 -1.48 0.50
N ASN A 121 21.08 -1.30 -0.76
CA ASN A 121 21.13 0.03 -1.38
C ASN A 121 20.04 0.15 -2.45
N LEU A 122 18.97 0.86 -2.12
CA LEU A 122 17.86 1.15 -3.05
C LEU A 122 18.07 2.40 -3.90
N ASP A 123 19.11 3.22 -3.68
CA ASP A 123 19.27 4.53 -4.33
C ASP A 123 19.13 4.43 -5.86
N HIS A 124 19.85 3.48 -6.47
CA HIS A 124 19.87 3.28 -7.91
C HIS A 124 18.56 2.66 -8.44
N LEU A 125 18.00 1.68 -7.72
CA LEU A 125 16.76 1.00 -8.11
C LEU A 125 15.57 1.96 -8.03
N PHE A 126 15.49 2.74 -6.95
CA PHE A 126 14.43 3.71 -6.72
C PHE A 126 14.35 4.74 -7.85
N ALA A 127 15.48 5.31 -8.28
CA ALA A 127 15.51 6.23 -9.41
C ALA A 127 15.02 5.56 -10.71
N GLY A 128 15.34 4.27 -10.91
CA GLY A 128 14.83 3.46 -12.02
C GLY A 128 13.32 3.29 -11.98
N TRP A 129 12.78 2.94 -10.81
CA TRP A 129 11.34 2.77 -10.60
C TRP A 129 10.58 4.06 -10.87
N MET A 130 11.12 5.19 -10.43
CA MET A 130 10.51 6.51 -10.64
C MET A 130 10.32 6.88 -12.11
N ARG A 131 11.27 6.50 -12.98
CA ARG A 131 11.15 6.75 -14.42
C ARG A 131 10.00 5.96 -15.06
N ARG A 132 9.53 4.91 -14.40
CA ARG A 132 8.39 4.09 -14.84
C ARG A 132 7.04 4.57 -14.28
N GLY A 133 7.03 5.65 -13.50
CA GLY A 133 5.84 6.21 -12.88
C GLY A 133 5.51 5.57 -11.52
N CYS A 134 4.22 5.39 -11.21
CA CYS A 134 3.80 4.74 -9.97
C CYS A 134 4.27 3.28 -9.96
N PHE A 135 5.15 2.93 -9.01
CA PHE A 135 5.75 1.60 -8.86
C PHE A 135 5.02 0.71 -7.82
N MET A 136 3.88 1.18 -7.32
CA MET A 136 3.09 0.51 -6.29
C MET A 136 1.66 0.24 -6.79
N HIS A 137 1.03 -0.84 -6.33
CA HIS A 137 -0.41 -1.10 -6.47
C HIS A 137 -1.21 -0.61 -5.26
N THR A 138 -0.64 -0.70 -4.06
CA THR A 138 -1.17 -0.17 -2.78
C THR A 138 0.00 0.39 -1.96
N ILE A 139 -0.16 0.73 -0.69
CA ILE A 139 0.97 1.25 0.13
C ILE A 139 2.12 0.26 0.33
N ASN A 140 1.88 -1.05 0.20
CA ASN A 140 2.82 -2.13 0.54
C ASN A 140 2.86 -3.24 -0.53
N HIS A 141 2.13 -3.08 -1.64
CA HIS A 141 2.17 -4.00 -2.78
C HIS A 141 2.94 -3.35 -3.93
N PRO A 142 4.27 -3.52 -4.02
CA PRO A 142 5.03 -3.05 -5.17
C PRO A 142 4.65 -3.82 -6.44
N LYS A 143 4.87 -3.18 -7.60
CA LYS A 143 4.67 -3.80 -8.91
C LYS A 143 5.73 -4.87 -9.18
N LEU A 144 5.42 -5.82 -10.06
CA LEU A 144 6.30 -6.95 -10.39
C LEU A 144 7.73 -6.55 -10.73
N PHE A 145 7.95 -5.43 -11.42
CA PHE A 145 9.32 -5.02 -11.76
C PHE A 145 10.17 -4.59 -10.57
N VAL A 146 9.53 -4.05 -9.52
CA VAL A 146 10.20 -3.73 -8.26
C VAL A 146 10.64 -5.03 -7.59
N LEU A 147 9.74 -6.03 -7.55
CA LEU A 147 10.06 -7.36 -7.03
C LEU A 147 11.17 -8.04 -7.83
N ALA A 148 11.14 -7.90 -9.17
CA ALA A 148 12.18 -8.42 -10.06
C ALA A 148 13.54 -7.79 -9.76
N ASP A 149 13.60 -6.47 -9.56
CA ASP A 149 14.85 -5.79 -9.22
C ASP A 149 15.39 -6.21 -7.85
N LEU A 150 14.52 -6.35 -6.84
CA LEU A 150 14.91 -6.88 -5.53
C LEU A 150 15.44 -8.32 -5.63
N ALA A 151 14.78 -9.17 -6.43
CA ALA A 151 15.20 -10.54 -6.64
C ALA A 151 16.55 -10.62 -7.38
N ARG A 152 16.77 -9.77 -8.39
CA ARG A 152 18.05 -9.69 -9.11
C ARG A 152 19.19 -9.26 -8.20
N ASP A 153 18.97 -8.24 -7.37
CA ASP A 153 19.96 -7.81 -6.40
C ASP A 153 20.25 -8.92 -5.38
N ALA A 154 19.22 -9.60 -4.88
CA ALA A 154 19.38 -10.70 -3.95
C ALA A 154 20.21 -11.86 -4.55
N LEU A 155 19.93 -12.24 -5.81
CA LEU A 155 20.71 -13.23 -6.54
C LEU A 155 22.16 -12.77 -6.76
N HIS A 156 22.37 -11.51 -7.12
CA HIS A 156 23.71 -10.95 -7.32
C HIS A 156 24.55 -11.02 -6.04
N ARG A 157 23.96 -10.68 -4.89
CA ARG A 157 24.61 -10.79 -3.57
C ARG A 157 24.90 -12.22 -3.15
N ALA A 158 24.13 -13.17 -3.64
CA ALA A 158 24.36 -14.59 -3.46
C ALA A 158 25.33 -15.19 -4.50
N GLU A 159 25.92 -14.36 -5.37
CA GLU A 159 26.78 -14.78 -6.48
C GLU A 159 26.08 -15.73 -7.47
N ILE A 160 24.74 -15.66 -7.54
CA ILE A 160 23.92 -16.45 -8.45
C ILE A 160 23.62 -15.62 -9.71
N PRO A 161 23.92 -16.14 -10.92
CA PRO A 161 23.59 -15.43 -12.15
C PRO A 161 22.08 -15.21 -12.31
N ALA A 162 21.67 -13.94 -12.38
CA ALA A 162 20.29 -13.58 -12.69
C ALA A 162 20.05 -13.57 -14.21
N ARG A 163 18.85 -13.98 -14.63
CA ARG A 163 18.42 -13.85 -16.03
C ARG A 163 18.14 -12.38 -16.38
N THR A 164 18.44 -12.01 -17.62
CA THR A 164 18.24 -10.63 -18.12
C THR A 164 16.83 -10.34 -18.60
N ALA A 165 16.01 -11.37 -18.81
CA ALA A 165 14.61 -11.23 -19.21
C ALA A 165 13.81 -10.35 -18.23
N ALA A 166 12.91 -9.54 -18.77
CA ALA A 166 11.94 -8.80 -17.96
C ALA A 166 10.93 -9.79 -17.39
N CYS A 167 10.72 -9.79 -16.07
CA CYS A 167 9.78 -10.71 -15.44
C CYS A 167 8.36 -10.45 -15.92
N GLU A 168 8.02 -9.21 -16.25
CA GLU A 168 6.70 -8.82 -16.75
C GLU A 168 6.28 -9.52 -18.05
N ASP A 169 7.25 -10.00 -18.84
CA ASP A 169 6.97 -10.71 -20.10
C ASP A 169 6.57 -12.18 -19.88
N TYR A 170 6.84 -12.73 -18.70
CA TYR A 170 6.74 -14.18 -18.44
C TYR A 170 5.96 -14.54 -17.18
N LEU A 171 5.86 -13.63 -16.21
CA LEU A 171 5.29 -13.90 -14.90
C LEU A 171 4.07 -13.02 -14.65
N PRO A 172 3.00 -13.57 -14.05
CA PRO A 172 1.93 -12.75 -13.51
C PRO A 172 2.45 -11.95 -12.32
N ASP A 173 1.89 -10.75 -12.12
CA ASP A 173 2.22 -9.92 -10.96
C ASP A 173 1.48 -10.47 -9.71
N PRO A 174 2.20 -11.07 -8.74
CA PRO A 174 1.59 -11.73 -7.59
C PRO A 174 0.95 -10.75 -6.60
N LEU A 175 1.30 -9.46 -6.65
CA LEU A 175 0.79 -8.44 -5.73
C LEU A 175 -0.27 -7.53 -6.36
N SER A 176 -0.65 -7.80 -7.62
CA SER A 176 -1.70 -7.08 -8.35
C SER A 176 -3.14 -7.44 -7.95
N GLY A 177 -3.31 -8.21 -6.86
CA GLY A 177 -4.61 -8.65 -6.37
C GLY A 177 -5.54 -7.52 -5.98
N SER A 178 -5.00 -6.38 -5.55
CA SER A 178 -5.75 -5.14 -5.33
C SER A 178 -4.95 -3.96 -5.85
N ILE A 179 -5.62 -3.02 -6.53
CA ILE A 179 -4.97 -1.82 -7.09
C ILE A 179 -5.76 -0.59 -6.65
N TRP A 180 -5.06 0.31 -5.97
CA TRP A 180 -5.56 1.63 -5.59
C TRP A 180 -5.03 2.66 -6.60
N PRO A 181 -5.88 3.57 -7.12
CA PRO A 181 -5.41 4.55 -8.08
C PRO A 181 -4.61 5.66 -7.39
N VAL A 182 -3.67 6.25 -8.12
CA VAL A 182 -3.11 7.56 -7.74
C VAL A 182 -4.12 8.62 -8.16
N TYR A 183 -4.69 9.35 -7.20
CA TYR A 183 -5.69 10.37 -7.51
C TYR A 183 -5.12 11.47 -8.41
N PRO A 184 -5.92 12.07 -9.32
CA PRO A 184 -5.41 12.99 -10.34
C PRO A 184 -4.56 14.13 -9.81
N GLU A 185 -4.91 14.71 -8.66
CA GLU A 185 -4.21 15.84 -8.05
C GLU A 185 -2.87 15.43 -7.42
N ILE A 186 -2.80 14.22 -6.86
CA ILE A 186 -1.55 13.62 -6.37
C ILE A 186 -0.67 13.28 -7.58
N ALA A 187 -1.26 12.66 -8.61
CA ALA A 187 -0.57 12.26 -9.82
C ALA A 187 0.05 13.45 -10.55
N ALA A 188 -0.69 14.56 -10.68
CA ALA A 188 -0.20 15.81 -11.25
C ALA A 188 0.99 16.37 -10.46
N ARG A 189 0.94 16.31 -9.12
CA ARG A 189 2.03 16.78 -8.25
C ARG A 189 3.29 15.93 -8.34
N LEU A 190 3.15 14.64 -8.62
CA LEU A 190 4.23 13.65 -8.67
C LEU A 190 4.72 13.36 -10.09
N GLY A 191 4.06 13.86 -11.13
CA GLY A 191 4.40 13.60 -12.52
C GLY A 191 4.16 12.14 -12.96
N VAL A 192 3.10 11.51 -12.43
CA VAL A 192 2.70 10.14 -12.78
C VAL A 192 1.28 10.12 -13.37
N ALA A 193 0.85 8.97 -13.91
CA ALA A 193 -0.53 8.81 -14.40
C ALA A 193 -1.54 8.79 -13.24
N GLY A 194 -2.60 9.58 -13.37
CA GLY A 194 -3.70 9.65 -12.40
C GLY A 194 -4.93 8.84 -12.83
N SER A 195 -5.73 8.41 -11.86
CA SER A 195 -6.97 7.67 -12.09
C SER A 195 -7.91 7.77 -10.88
N THR A 196 -9.15 7.35 -11.05
CA THR A 196 -10.14 7.10 -9.99
C THR A 196 -10.67 5.66 -10.02
N THR A 197 -10.00 4.79 -10.78
CA THR A 197 -10.37 3.40 -11.02
C THR A 197 -9.64 2.48 -10.06
N PHE A 198 -10.39 1.71 -9.29
CA PHE A 198 -9.89 0.75 -8.31
C PHE A 198 -10.05 -0.66 -8.84
N LYS A 199 -9.14 -1.57 -8.47
CA LYS A 199 -9.29 -3.01 -8.62
C LYS A 199 -9.45 -3.65 -7.24
N PRO A 200 -10.68 -4.03 -6.83
CA PRO A 200 -10.93 -4.79 -5.61
C PRO A 200 -10.14 -6.11 -5.55
N PRO A 201 -9.91 -6.67 -4.35
CA PRO A 201 -9.45 -8.04 -4.22
C PRO A 201 -10.39 -9.02 -4.93
N LEU A 202 -9.83 -10.11 -5.46
CA LEU A 202 -10.61 -11.20 -6.06
C LEU A 202 -11.66 -11.70 -5.05
N GLY A 203 -12.93 -11.63 -5.43
CA GLY A 203 -14.07 -11.84 -4.53
C GLY A 203 -15.00 -12.99 -4.91
N GLY A 204 -14.59 -13.92 -5.78
CA GLY A 204 -15.45 -15.03 -6.19
C GLY A 204 -14.82 -16.01 -7.17
N LEU A 205 -15.58 -17.07 -7.49
CA LEU A 205 -15.18 -18.18 -8.37
C LEU A 205 -15.23 -17.84 -9.87
N ASN A 206 -15.49 -16.58 -10.26
CA ASN A 206 -15.81 -16.21 -11.64
C ASN A 206 -14.74 -15.30 -12.26
N PHE A 207 -13.59 -15.92 -12.56
CA PHE A 207 -12.36 -15.30 -13.07
C PHE A 207 -12.57 -14.27 -14.21
N LEU A 208 -13.50 -14.50 -15.14
CA LEU A 208 -13.73 -13.57 -16.27
C LEU A 208 -14.47 -12.28 -15.87
N VAL A 209 -15.33 -12.34 -14.85
CA VAL A 209 -16.03 -11.16 -14.32
C VAL A 209 -15.11 -10.42 -13.35
N ASP A 210 -14.36 -11.16 -12.54
CA ASP A 210 -13.45 -10.60 -11.54
C ASP A 210 -12.17 -9.98 -12.16
N ALA A 211 -11.69 -10.48 -13.30
CA ALA A 211 -10.56 -9.87 -14.02
C ALA A 211 -10.90 -8.52 -14.68
N ALA A 212 -12.19 -8.25 -14.95
CA ALA A 212 -12.69 -6.99 -15.49
C ALA A 212 -13.30 -6.06 -14.41
N ARG A 213 -13.26 -6.47 -13.14
CA ARG A 213 -13.97 -5.78 -12.05
C ARG A 213 -13.16 -4.60 -11.55
N CYS A 214 -13.11 -3.56 -12.36
CA CYS A 214 -12.70 -2.24 -11.91
C CYS A 214 -13.93 -1.48 -11.40
N ILE A 215 -13.78 -0.72 -10.32
CA ILE A 215 -14.82 0.17 -9.81
C ILE A 215 -14.32 1.60 -9.81
N GLU A 216 -15.19 2.54 -10.11
CA GLU A 216 -14.87 3.97 -10.00
C GLU A 216 -15.07 4.49 -8.57
N LEU A 217 -14.55 5.69 -8.31
CA LEU A 217 -14.63 6.36 -7.01
C LEU A 217 -16.03 6.35 -6.39
N ARG A 218 -17.07 6.65 -7.18
CA ARG A 218 -18.46 6.62 -6.70
C ARG A 218 -18.86 5.24 -6.14
N ALA A 219 -18.57 4.18 -6.88
CA ALA A 219 -18.89 2.82 -6.45
C ALA A 219 -18.06 2.41 -5.22
N MET A 220 -16.81 2.89 -5.11
CA MET A 220 -16.00 2.70 -3.90
C MET A 220 -16.62 3.40 -2.68
N VAL A 221 -17.12 4.63 -2.85
CA VAL A 221 -17.84 5.38 -1.80
C VAL A 221 -19.10 4.64 -1.37
N GLU A 222 -19.98 4.30 -2.31
CA GLU A 222 -21.25 3.65 -2.02
C GLU A 222 -21.06 2.26 -1.37
N GLY A 223 -20.13 1.46 -1.88
CA GLY A 223 -19.79 0.15 -1.31
C GLY A 223 -19.22 0.26 0.11
N SER A 224 -18.39 1.27 0.35
CA SER A 224 -17.85 1.53 1.69
C SER A 224 -18.94 1.96 2.66
N LEU A 225 -19.84 2.88 2.26
CA LEU A 225 -20.96 3.32 3.09
C LEU A 225 -21.89 2.17 3.45
N ALA A 226 -22.18 1.27 2.51
CA ALA A 226 -23.00 0.09 2.77
C ALA A 226 -22.39 -0.83 3.83
N ILE A 227 -21.06 -0.99 3.83
CA ILE A 227 -20.34 -1.75 4.86
C ILE A 227 -20.36 -1.00 6.19
N TYR A 228 -20.10 0.32 6.18
CA TYR A 228 -20.00 1.12 7.39
C TYR A 228 -21.35 1.29 8.10
N ALA A 229 -22.48 1.21 7.38
CA ALA A 229 -23.82 1.18 7.98
C ALA A 229 -23.96 0.05 9.01
N HIS A 230 -23.25 -1.07 8.82
CA HIS A 230 -23.21 -2.20 9.74
C HIS A 230 -22.11 -2.07 10.81
N THR A 231 -21.24 -1.06 10.68
CA THR A 231 -20.11 -0.76 11.58
C THR A 231 -20.08 0.73 11.94
N PRO A 232 -21.11 1.29 12.60
CA PRO A 232 -21.26 2.73 12.77
C PRO A 232 -20.14 3.39 13.60
N LYS A 233 -19.37 2.60 14.37
CA LYS A 233 -18.24 3.07 15.17
C LYS A 233 -16.89 2.96 14.45
N ILE A 234 -16.86 2.68 13.15
CA ILE A 234 -15.59 2.47 12.42
C ILE A 234 -14.61 3.64 12.57
N ALA A 235 -15.10 4.88 12.56
CA ALA A 235 -14.27 6.07 12.74
C ALA A 235 -13.60 6.15 14.14
N THR A 236 -14.21 5.57 15.18
CA THR A 236 -13.59 5.50 16.52
C THR A 236 -12.45 4.49 16.61
N HIS A 237 -12.16 3.79 15.52
CA HIS A 237 -11.01 2.89 15.38
C HIS A 237 -9.96 3.42 14.40
N CYS A 238 -10.18 4.58 13.77
CA CYS A 238 -9.23 5.22 12.86
C CYS A 238 -8.66 6.49 13.50
N GLU A 239 -7.45 6.43 14.02
CA GLU A 239 -6.78 7.56 14.69
C GLU A 239 -6.70 8.80 13.80
N ARG A 240 -6.32 8.62 12.52
CA ARG A 240 -6.24 9.72 11.55
C ARG A 240 -7.57 10.47 11.43
N VAL A 241 -8.67 9.74 11.28
CA VAL A 241 -10.00 10.34 11.15
C VAL A 241 -10.45 10.98 12.45
N GLN A 242 -10.12 10.39 13.61
CA GLN A 242 -10.38 11.05 14.91
C GLN A 242 -9.66 12.38 15.03
N ASN A 243 -8.39 12.45 14.60
CA ASN A 243 -7.62 13.69 14.62
C ASN A 243 -8.26 14.76 13.72
N TRP A 244 -8.78 14.39 12.55
CA TRP A 244 -9.54 15.31 11.69
C TRP A 244 -10.87 15.73 12.29
N LEU A 245 -11.60 14.79 12.90
CA LEU A 245 -12.85 15.08 13.59
C LEU A 245 -12.65 15.97 14.82
N ALA A 246 -11.49 15.94 15.48
CA ALA A 246 -11.17 16.81 16.61
C ALA A 246 -10.70 18.21 16.17
N ASN A 247 -10.05 18.32 15.01
CA ASN A 247 -9.48 19.58 14.52
C ASN A 247 -10.52 20.42 13.76
N ARG A 248 -10.86 21.59 14.32
CA ARG A 248 -11.83 22.52 13.72
C ARG A 248 -11.43 23.01 12.33
N GLU A 249 -10.17 23.41 12.13
CA GLU A 249 -9.71 23.95 10.84
C GLU A 249 -9.79 22.91 9.73
N ILE A 250 -9.48 21.66 10.06
CA ILE A 250 -9.65 20.53 9.13
C ILE A 250 -11.13 20.34 8.82
N ARG A 251 -12.01 20.30 9.83
CA ARG A 251 -13.46 20.17 9.60
C ARG A 251 -14.05 21.30 8.75
N ASP A 252 -13.56 22.52 8.91
CA ASP A 252 -14.01 23.70 8.17
C ASP A 252 -13.55 23.68 6.70
N THR A 253 -12.49 22.91 6.40
CA THR A 253 -12.02 22.69 5.01
C THR A 253 -12.64 21.45 4.37
N LEU A 254 -12.81 20.37 5.14
CA LEU A 254 -13.39 19.10 4.69
C LEU A 254 -14.93 19.19 4.74
N ILE A 255 -15.44 20.17 3.99
CA ILE A 255 -16.85 20.40 3.73
C ILE A 255 -17.13 20.01 2.27
N PRO A 256 -18.19 19.23 2.02
CA PRO A 256 -18.64 18.91 0.67
C PRO A 256 -18.98 20.17 -0.12
N ILE A 257 -18.76 20.14 -1.43
CA ILE A 257 -19.30 21.15 -2.33
C ILE A 257 -20.69 20.66 -2.72
N ALA A 258 -21.72 21.49 -2.51
CA ALA A 258 -23.07 21.17 -2.99
C ALA A 258 -23.03 20.95 -4.50
N GLY A 259 -23.55 19.80 -4.95
CA GLY A 259 -23.71 19.48 -6.36
C GLY A 259 -24.75 20.35 -7.05
#